data_AF-A0A950ZLR2-F1
#
_entry.id   AF-A0A950ZLR2-F1
#
_cell.length_a   1.000
_cell.length_b   1.000
_cell.length_c   1.000
_cell.angle_alpha   90.00
_cell.angle_beta   90.00
_cell.angle_gamma   90.00
#
_symmetry.space_group_name_H-M   'P 1'
#
loop_
_entity.id
_entity.type
_entity.pdbx_description
1 polymer ?
#
loop_
_entity_poly.entity_id
_entity_poly.type
_entity_poly.pdbx_seq_one_letter_code
_entity_poly.pdbx_strand_id
1 'polypeptide(L)'
;NYPALIRGDQHGYSDALLGIFDAIAPAAAAALGALDDGDVARYDAIFRPTVALSRQIFKAPTRFYKTGVVFLAYLNGHQEHFSMVGGQQSARSLVHLAEIFRLADAACLLCDPAVAAERMRRVLALSGLA
;
A
#
# COMPACT_ATOMS: atom_id res chain seq x y z
N ASN A 1 4.64 -3.35 11.65
CA ASN A 1 4.62 -4.39 12.70
C ASN A 1 4.34 -5.76 12.12
N TYR A 2 3.40 -5.85 11.16
CA TYR A 2 3.02 -7.13 10.56
C TYR A 2 4.20 -8.03 10.12
N PRO A 3 5.34 -7.57 9.54
CA PRO A 3 6.37 -8.52 9.14
C PRO A 3 7.00 -9.26 10.33
N ALA A 4 7.23 -8.55 11.44
CA ALA A 4 7.79 -9.15 12.65
C ALA A 4 6.79 -10.10 13.33
N LEU A 5 5.50 -9.74 13.36
CA LEU A 5 4.46 -10.57 13.97
C LEU A 5 4.21 -11.85 13.16
N ILE A 6 4.25 -11.75 11.83
CA ILE A 6 4.08 -12.89 10.93
C ILE A 6 5.28 -13.84 11.02
N ARG A 7 6.50 -13.30 11.04
CA ARG A 7 7.70 -14.14 11.21
C ARG A 7 7.74 -14.81 12.58
N GLY A 8 7.22 -14.12 13.59
CA GLY A 8 7.24 -14.60 14.96
C GLY A 8 8.61 -14.51 15.63
N ASP A 9 8.67 -15.11 16.80
CA ASP A 9 9.86 -15.27 17.62
C ASP A 9 9.92 -16.69 18.25
N GLN A 10 10.73 -16.87 19.29
CA GLN A 10 10.92 -18.16 19.97
C GLN A 10 9.63 -18.74 20.58
N HIS A 11 8.61 -17.92 20.81
CA HIS A 11 7.34 -18.34 21.41
C HIS A 11 6.26 -18.67 20.38
N GLY A 12 6.42 -18.25 19.12
CA GLY A 12 5.46 -18.51 18.05
C GLY A 12 5.34 -17.37 17.05
N TYR A 13 4.39 -17.52 16.14
CA TYR A 13 4.09 -16.58 15.05
C TYR A 13 2.60 -16.22 15.03
N SER A 14 2.23 -15.25 14.20
CA SER A 14 0.83 -14.86 13.97
C SER A 14 0.46 -14.99 12.50
N ASP A 15 -0.71 -15.55 12.21
CA ASP A 15 -1.30 -15.50 10.88
C ASP A 15 -1.73 -14.07 10.50
N ALA A 16 -1.98 -13.86 9.21
CA ALA A 16 -2.28 -12.54 8.67
C ALA A 16 -3.71 -12.44 8.12
N LEU A 17 -4.53 -11.62 8.77
CA LEU A 17 -5.76 -11.06 8.20
C LEU A 17 -5.66 -9.54 8.24
N LEU A 18 -5.07 -8.95 7.20
CA LEU A 18 -4.59 -7.57 7.23
C LEU A 18 -5.09 -6.78 6.02
N GLY A 19 -5.73 -5.63 6.27
CA GLY A 19 -6.18 -4.74 5.19
C GLY A 19 -5.04 -4.17 4.32
N ILE A 20 -3.79 -4.18 4.81
CA ILE A 20 -2.64 -3.78 3.97
C ILE A 20 -2.34 -4.82 2.88
N PHE A 21 -2.64 -6.10 3.08
CA PHE A 21 -2.35 -7.15 2.08
C PHE A 21 -3.16 -6.98 0.80
N ASP A 22 -4.31 -6.29 0.83
CA ASP A 22 -5.01 -5.86 -0.37
C ASP A 22 -4.11 -4.91 -1.20
N ALA A 23 -3.64 -3.84 -0.58
CA ALA A 23 -2.80 -2.83 -1.22
C ALA A 23 -1.41 -3.35 -1.64
N ILE A 24 -0.87 -4.38 -0.99
CA ILE A 24 0.48 -4.89 -1.25
C ILE A 24 0.49 -6.35 -1.71
N ALA A 25 -0.62 -6.86 -2.26
CA ALA A 25 -0.81 -8.29 -2.53
C ALA A 25 0.38 -8.98 -3.24
N PRO A 26 1.00 -8.40 -4.29
CA PRO A 26 2.16 -9.02 -4.93
C PRO A 26 3.37 -9.15 -3.99
N ALA A 27 3.66 -8.11 -3.20
CA ALA A 27 4.75 -8.12 -2.22
C ALA A 27 4.46 -9.07 -1.06
N ALA A 28 3.21 -9.12 -0.58
CA ALA A 28 2.81 -10.06 0.47
C ALA A 28 2.96 -11.52 0.01
N ALA A 29 2.48 -11.86 -1.19
CA ALA A 29 2.63 -13.19 -1.75
C ALA A 29 4.11 -13.58 -1.93
N ALA A 30 4.92 -12.69 -2.48
CA ALA A 30 6.34 -12.96 -2.70
C ALA A 30 7.14 -13.09 -1.38
N ALA A 31 6.81 -12.26 -0.37
CA ALA A 31 7.46 -12.35 0.93
C ALA A 31 7.07 -13.65 1.64
N LEU A 32 5.77 -13.99 1.68
CA LEU A 32 5.30 -15.23 2.32
C LEU A 32 5.89 -16.47 1.64
N GLY A 33 5.97 -16.50 0.31
CA GLY A 33 6.65 -17.60 -0.40
C GLY A 33 8.13 -17.71 -0.03
N ALA A 34 8.84 -16.57 0.12
CA ALA A 34 10.22 -16.60 0.60
C ALA A 34 10.34 -17.12 2.04
N LEU A 35 9.36 -16.83 2.90
CA LEU A 35 9.33 -17.38 4.26
C LEU A 35 9.07 -18.88 4.28
N ASP A 36 8.17 -19.38 3.42
CA ASP A 36 7.91 -20.82 3.23
C ASP A 36 9.18 -21.57 2.78
N ASP A 37 10.00 -20.93 1.94
CA ASP A 37 11.30 -21.45 1.49
C ASP A 37 12.42 -21.28 2.54
N GLY A 38 12.14 -20.66 3.69
CA GLY A 38 13.13 -20.37 4.75
C GLY A 38 14.07 -19.20 4.46
N ASP A 39 13.86 -18.45 3.38
CA ASP A 39 14.65 -17.28 2.99
C ASP A 39 14.18 -16.00 3.73
N VAL A 40 14.54 -15.92 5.00
CA VAL A 40 14.21 -14.79 5.87
C VAL A 40 14.81 -13.47 5.36
N ALA A 41 15.97 -13.52 4.70
CA ALA A 41 16.61 -12.33 4.16
C ALA A 41 15.78 -11.70 3.04
N ARG A 42 15.26 -12.52 2.12
CA ARG A 42 14.37 -12.07 1.06
C ARG A 42 13.00 -11.64 1.60
N TYR A 43 12.44 -12.36 2.57
CA TYR A 43 11.23 -11.94 3.29
C TYR A 43 11.37 -10.51 3.85
N ASP A 44 12.45 -10.26 4.60
CA ASP A 44 12.72 -8.95 5.19
C ASP A 44 12.98 -7.89 4.13
N ALA A 45 13.70 -8.22 3.05
CA ALA A 45 13.97 -7.30 1.96
C ALA A 45 12.69 -6.83 1.24
N ILE A 46 11.74 -7.74 1.00
CA ILE A 46 10.47 -7.43 0.34
C ILE A 46 9.57 -6.60 1.26
N PHE A 47 9.40 -7.01 2.52
CA PHE A 47 8.47 -6.32 3.42
C PHE A 47 8.98 -5.00 3.98
N ARG A 48 10.29 -4.84 4.21
CA ARG A 48 10.86 -3.63 4.83
C ARG A 48 10.35 -2.31 4.21
N PRO A 49 10.40 -2.09 2.88
CA PRO A 49 9.93 -0.82 2.30
C PRO A 49 8.40 -0.63 2.42
N THR A 50 7.63 -1.72 2.44
CA THR A 50 6.15 -1.68 2.52
C THR A 50 5.63 -1.24 3.90
N VAL A 51 6.46 -1.29 4.96
CA VAL A 51 6.06 -0.88 6.31
C VAL A 51 5.80 0.62 6.38
N ALA A 52 6.62 1.44 5.71
CA ALA A 52 6.43 2.90 5.68
C ALA A 52 5.12 3.27 4.95
N LEU A 53 4.89 2.68 3.78
CA LEU A 53 3.63 2.81 3.04
C LEU A 53 2.42 2.42 3.90
N SER A 54 2.48 1.27 4.57
CA SER A 54 1.42 0.81 5.45
C SER A 54 1.13 1.80 6.58
N ARG A 55 2.16 2.30 7.25
CA ARG A 55 2.00 3.31 8.31
C ARG A 55 1.36 4.59 7.78
N GLN A 56 1.73 5.01 6.57
CA GLN A 56 1.11 6.17 5.94
C GLN A 56 -0.38 5.92 5.67
N ILE A 57 -0.74 4.83 5.00
CA ILE A 57 -2.15 4.49 4.70
C ILE A 57 -3.01 4.45 5.98
N PHE A 58 -2.48 3.87 7.06
CA PHE A 58 -3.18 3.70 8.33
C PHE A 58 -3.00 4.87 9.33
N LYS A 59 -2.32 5.95 8.94
CA LYS A 59 -2.09 7.15 9.78
C LYS A 59 -3.41 7.71 10.32
N ALA A 60 -3.42 8.23 11.55
CA ALA A 60 -4.63 8.81 12.15
C ALA A 60 -5.25 9.91 11.25
N PRO A 61 -6.59 9.99 11.13
CA PRO A 61 -7.60 9.07 11.68
C PRO A 61 -7.70 7.75 10.89
N THR A 62 -7.42 6.63 11.55
CA THR A 62 -7.20 5.33 10.91
C THR A 62 -8.42 4.77 10.18
N ARG A 63 -9.65 5.13 10.58
CA ARG A 63 -10.89 4.70 9.92
C ARG A 63 -10.93 4.99 8.40
N PHE A 64 -10.13 5.95 7.93
CA PHE A 64 -10.04 6.33 6.51
C PHE A 64 -8.90 5.66 5.74
N TYR A 65 -8.27 4.61 6.30
CA TYR A 65 -7.20 3.87 5.61
C TYR A 65 -7.64 3.31 4.25
N LYS A 66 -8.93 2.96 4.12
CA LYS A 66 -9.54 2.44 2.89
C LYS A 66 -9.35 3.38 1.70
N THR A 67 -9.32 4.69 1.96
CA THR A 67 -9.02 5.71 0.94
C THR A 67 -7.67 5.47 0.29
N GLY A 68 -6.64 5.18 1.09
CA GLY A 68 -5.30 4.89 0.60
C GLY A 68 -5.21 3.56 -0.14
N VAL A 69 -5.94 2.54 0.34
CA VAL A 69 -6.03 1.22 -0.33
C VAL A 69 -6.65 1.35 -1.72
N VAL A 70 -7.84 1.96 -1.80
CA VAL A 70 -8.54 2.18 -3.09
C VAL A 70 -7.76 3.13 -3.99
N PHE A 71 -7.08 4.13 -3.43
CA PHE A 71 -6.21 5.01 -4.20
C PHE A 71 -5.07 4.23 -4.88
N LEU A 72 -4.43 3.30 -4.18
CA LEU A 72 -3.39 2.47 -4.77
C LEU A 72 -3.94 1.50 -5.82
N ALA A 73 -5.14 0.94 -5.58
CA ALA A 73 -5.84 0.12 -6.58
C ALA A 73 -6.16 0.92 -7.86
N TYR A 74 -6.56 2.19 -7.71
CA TYR A 74 -6.70 3.11 -8.82
C TYR A 74 -5.37 3.36 -9.51
N LEU A 75 -4.27 3.66 -8.81
CA LEU A 75 -2.96 3.87 -9.45
C LEU A 75 -2.49 2.65 -10.25
N ASN A 76 -2.74 1.45 -9.75
CA ASN A 76 -2.36 0.18 -10.38
C ASN A 76 -3.36 -0.34 -11.44
N GLY A 77 -4.42 0.43 -11.75
CA GLY A 77 -5.32 0.06 -12.83
C GLY A 77 -6.32 -1.05 -12.50
N HIS A 78 -6.46 -1.44 -11.23
CA HIS A 78 -7.50 -2.40 -10.81
C HIS A 78 -8.92 -1.82 -10.91
N GLN A 79 -9.05 -0.50 -11.07
CA GLN A 79 -10.29 0.21 -11.35
C GLN A 79 -10.02 1.47 -12.18
N GLU A 80 -11.02 1.96 -12.90
CA GLU A 80 -10.85 3.10 -13.83
C GLU A 80 -11.01 4.48 -13.17
N HIS A 81 -11.67 4.55 -12.00
CA HIS A 81 -11.99 5.80 -11.31
C HIS A 81 -11.52 5.79 -9.86
N PHE A 82 -11.32 6.98 -9.26
CA PHE A 82 -11.09 7.14 -7.83
C PHE A 82 -12.35 7.70 -7.14
N SER A 83 -13.37 6.86 -7.07
CA SER A 83 -14.65 7.16 -6.41
C SER A 83 -14.97 6.03 -5.45
N MET A 84 -15.46 6.37 -4.26
CA MET A 84 -15.69 5.43 -3.18
C MET A 84 -17.11 5.57 -2.62
N VAL A 85 -17.64 4.47 -2.09
CA VAL A 85 -18.90 4.47 -1.34
C VAL A 85 -18.85 5.52 -0.23
N GLY A 86 -19.92 6.28 -0.08
CA GLY A 86 -20.01 7.36 0.90
C GLY A 86 -19.10 8.56 0.60
N GLY A 87 -18.59 8.69 -0.62
CA GLY A 87 -17.74 9.82 -1.01
C GLY A 87 -16.36 9.80 -0.36
N GLN A 88 -15.89 8.65 0.13
CA GLN A 88 -14.67 8.56 0.94
C GLN A 88 -13.37 8.84 0.18
N GLN A 89 -13.40 9.01 -1.15
CA GLN A 89 -12.23 9.45 -1.93
C GLN A 89 -11.67 10.80 -1.46
N SER A 90 -12.48 11.64 -0.80
CA SER A 90 -12.06 12.93 -0.23
C SER A 90 -11.65 12.86 1.25
N ALA A 91 -11.68 11.68 1.88
CA ALA A 91 -11.44 11.53 3.31
C ALA A 91 -9.95 11.64 3.72
N ARG A 92 -9.04 11.76 2.74
CA ARG A 92 -7.61 12.03 2.93
C ARG A 92 -7.19 13.23 2.11
N SER A 93 -6.24 14.02 2.64
CA SER A 93 -5.73 15.18 1.93
C SER A 93 -4.88 14.78 0.72
N LEU A 94 -4.75 15.69 -0.25
CA LEU A 94 -3.90 15.49 -1.42
C LEU A 94 -2.44 15.20 -1.04
N VAL A 95 -1.91 15.89 -0.03
CA VAL A 95 -0.55 15.65 0.51
C VAL A 95 -0.41 14.22 1.03
N HIS A 96 -1.44 13.68 1.67
CA HIS A 96 -1.43 12.30 2.14
C HIS A 96 -1.40 11.31 0.98
N LEU A 97 -2.17 11.56 -0.09
CA LEU A 97 -2.20 10.73 -1.30
C LEU A 97 -0.88 10.79 -2.08
N ALA A 98 -0.28 11.98 -2.21
CA ALA A 98 1.03 12.16 -2.83
C ALA A 98 2.13 11.39 -2.07
N GLU A 99 2.09 11.39 -0.74
CA GLU A 99 3.03 10.60 0.06
C GLU A 99 2.79 9.09 -0.07
N ILE A 100 1.54 8.64 -0.23
CA ILE A 100 1.24 7.24 -0.58
C ILE A 100 1.85 6.88 -1.93
N PHE A 101 1.69 7.73 -2.96
CA PHE A 101 2.28 7.51 -4.27
C PHE A 101 3.80 7.36 -4.19
N ARG A 102 4.49 8.27 -3.48
CA ARG A 102 5.94 8.22 -3.30
C ARG A 102 6.41 6.97 -2.55
N LEU A 103 5.70 6.57 -1.51
CA LEU A 103 6.03 5.38 -0.72
C LEU A 103 5.71 4.08 -1.47
N ALA A 104 4.70 4.08 -2.34
CA ALA A 104 4.39 2.95 -3.21
C ALA A 104 5.48 2.74 -4.26
N ASP A 105 5.98 3.82 -4.86
CA ASP A 105 7.14 3.79 -5.77
C ASP A 105 8.38 3.23 -5.07
N ALA A 106 8.73 3.78 -3.89
CA ALA A 106 9.87 3.31 -3.10
C ALA A 106 9.76 1.85 -2.63
N ALA A 107 8.54 1.29 -2.62
CA ALA A 107 8.26 -0.10 -2.29
C ALA A 107 8.09 -1.00 -3.52
N CYS A 108 8.30 -0.48 -4.73
CA CYS A 108 8.10 -1.18 -6.00
C CYS A 108 6.67 -1.75 -6.15
N LEU A 109 5.67 -1.00 -5.69
CA LEU A 109 4.26 -1.40 -5.68
C LEU A 109 3.42 -0.71 -6.76
N LEU A 110 4.05 0.06 -7.66
CA LEU A 110 3.40 0.62 -8.85
C LEU A 110 3.64 -0.35 -10.02
N CYS A 111 2.60 -1.09 -10.42
CA CYS A 111 2.72 -2.13 -11.45
C CYS A 111 3.15 -1.57 -12.81
N ASP A 112 2.60 -0.42 -13.18
CA ASP A 112 3.02 0.37 -14.34
C ASP A 112 3.27 1.82 -13.86
N PRO A 113 4.54 2.21 -13.66
CA PRO A 113 4.88 3.54 -13.16
C PRO A 113 4.41 4.68 -14.06
N ALA A 114 4.33 4.48 -15.38
CA ALA A 114 3.90 5.50 -16.32
C ALA A 114 2.39 5.74 -16.19
N VAL A 115 1.60 4.65 -16.12
CA VAL A 115 0.16 4.72 -15.88
C VAL A 115 -0.15 5.31 -14.50
N ALA A 116 0.58 4.88 -13.46
CA ALA A 116 0.42 5.41 -12.11
C ALA A 116 0.72 6.92 -12.06
N ALA A 117 1.78 7.38 -12.72
CA ALA A 117 2.13 8.79 -12.79
C ALA A 117 1.07 9.62 -13.54
N GLU A 118 0.55 9.12 -14.66
CA GLU A 118 -0.56 9.76 -15.38
C GLU A 118 -1.82 9.88 -14.51
N ARG A 119 -2.17 8.82 -13.79
CA ARG A 119 -3.31 8.81 -12.87
C ARG A 119 -3.12 9.76 -11.68
N MET A 120 -1.91 9.82 -11.10
CA MET A 120 -1.57 10.79 -10.07
C MET A 120 -1.67 12.23 -10.61
N ARG A 121 -1.20 12.50 -11.83
CA ARG A 121 -1.34 13.82 -12.47
C ARG A 121 -2.80 14.24 -12.63
N ARG A 122 -3.70 13.33 -12.99
CA ARG A 122 -5.14 13.62 -13.05
C ARG A 122 -5.70 14.04 -11.69
N VAL A 123 -5.28 13.39 -10.61
CA VAL A 123 -5.71 13.71 -9.24
C VAL A 123 -5.18 15.08 -8.80
N LEU A 124 -3.94 15.43 -9.16
CA LEU A 124 -3.36 16.76 -8.94
C LEU A 124 -4.12 17.83 -9.73
N ALA A 125 -4.41 17.58 -11.01
CA ALA A 125 -5.14 18.51 -11.88
C ALA A 125 -6.55 18.81 -11.37
N LEU A 126 -7.27 17.81 -10.86
CA LEU A 126 -8.58 18.00 -10.22
C LEU A 126 -8.49 18.88 -8.95
N SER A 127 -7.30 19.01 -8.37
CA SER A 127 -7.03 19.87 -7.22
C SER A 127 -6.43 21.24 -7.62
N GLY A 128 -6.40 21.56 -8.92
CA GLY A 128 -5.89 22.83 -9.44
C GLY A 128 -4.36 22.93 -9.54
N LEU A 129 -3.64 21.80 -9.47
CA LEU A 129 -2.19 21.75 -9.64
C LEU A 129 -1.85 21.27 -11.06
N ALA A 130 -0.95 22.01 -11.73
CA ALA A 130 -0.46 21.71 -13.08
C ALA A 130 0.74 20.76 -13.05
#